data_AF-F4S8A3-F1
#
_entry.id   AF-F4S8A3-F1
#
_cell.length_a   1.000
_cell.length_b   1.000
_cell.length_c   1.000
_cell.angle_alpha   90.00
_cell.angle_beta   90.00
_cell.angle_gamma   90.00
#
_symmetry.space_group_name_H-M   'P 1'
#
loop_
_entity.id
_entity.type
_entity.pdbx_description
1 polymer ?
#
loop_
_entity_poly.entity_id
_entity_poly.type
_entity_poly.pdbx_seq_one_letter_code
_entity_poly.pdbx_strand_id
1 'polypeptide(L)'
;MPNLRYVRHTSSSESSVEESNATPQNRQDARVGLIAEYVNIPDKTLSPCHLSELKRTRAYRRTSYLNRAEQDIKKLVQNKRREDFRALREALYLVYTYKGPFLQTKQEKTLAALYLRRKGLGKMFVNGFNNEIKWEWLSTRVKDINKQDITHTPLHHLKTPMRLL
;
A
#
# COMPACT_ATOMS: atom_id res chain seq x y z
N MET A 1 -60.53 5.03 27.81
CA MET A 1 -60.17 3.92 26.90
C MET A 1 -58.73 3.51 27.18
N PRO A 2 -58.45 2.21 27.38
CA PRO A 2 -57.40 1.74 28.28
C PRO A 2 -56.01 1.60 27.64
N ASN A 3 -55.00 1.80 28.50
CA ASN A 3 -53.60 1.40 28.34
C ASN A 3 -53.50 -0.10 28.07
N LEU A 4 -52.91 -0.49 26.94
CA LEU A 4 -52.43 -1.86 26.72
C LEU A 4 -50.90 -1.85 26.66
N ARG A 5 -50.31 -2.11 27.83
CA ARG A 5 -48.92 -2.53 27.97
C ARG A 5 -48.78 -3.91 27.32
N TYR A 6 -48.01 -4.02 26.26
CA TYR A 6 -47.53 -5.32 25.80
C TYR A 6 -46.21 -5.64 26.52
N VAL A 7 -46.31 -6.55 27.48
CA VAL A 7 -45.20 -7.28 28.09
C VAL A 7 -44.67 -8.25 27.02
N ARG A 8 -43.46 -8.02 26.50
CA ARG A 8 -42.74 -9.06 25.74
C ARG A 8 -41.94 -9.91 26.72
N HIS A 9 -42.34 -11.16 26.82
CA HIS A 9 -41.57 -12.22 27.46
C HIS A 9 -40.22 -12.38 26.75
N THR A 10 -39.16 -12.35 27.55
CA THR A 10 -37.81 -12.79 27.19
C THR A 10 -37.78 -14.31 27.17
N SER A 11 -37.96 -14.91 26.00
CA SER A 11 -37.51 -16.29 25.77
C SER A 11 -36.11 -16.25 25.21
N SER A 12 -35.17 -16.61 26.08
CA SER A 12 -33.79 -16.95 25.80
C SER A 12 -33.74 -18.05 24.74
N SER A 13 -33.11 -17.76 23.61
CA SER A 13 -32.55 -18.75 22.70
C SER A 13 -31.22 -18.20 22.21
N GLU A 14 -30.17 -18.58 22.93
CA GLU A 14 -28.81 -18.55 22.44
C GLU A 14 -28.76 -19.40 21.16
N SER A 15 -28.74 -18.75 19.99
CA SER A 15 -28.22 -19.36 18.77
C SER A 15 -27.00 -18.56 18.36
N SER A 16 -25.85 -19.06 18.77
CA SER A 16 -24.53 -18.67 18.28
C SER A 16 -24.51 -18.84 16.77
N VAL A 17 -24.79 -17.77 16.03
CA VAL A 17 -24.47 -17.69 14.62
C VAL A 17 -22.97 -17.42 14.59
N GLU A 18 -22.19 -18.50 14.53
CA GLU A 18 -20.81 -18.43 14.06
C GLU A 18 -20.87 -18.00 12.59
N GLU A 19 -20.83 -16.68 12.41
CA GLU A 19 -20.66 -16.04 11.12
C GLU A 19 -19.23 -16.33 10.66
N SER A 20 -19.09 -17.47 9.97
CA SER A 20 -17.86 -17.89 9.31
C SER A 20 -17.46 -16.79 8.32
N ASN A 21 -16.54 -15.93 8.75
CA ASN A 21 -15.81 -14.98 7.91
C ASN A 21 -14.90 -15.75 6.94
N ALA A 22 -15.50 -16.46 5.99
CA ALA A 22 -14.81 -17.05 4.88
C ALA A 22 -14.50 -15.94 3.86
N THR A 23 -13.22 -15.57 3.83
CA THR A 23 -12.61 -14.71 2.81
C THR A 23 -13.14 -15.09 1.40
N PRO A 24 -13.55 -14.14 0.54
CA PRO A 24 -14.11 -14.43 -0.79
C PRO A 24 -13.18 -15.20 -1.73
N GLN A 25 -11.88 -15.31 -1.38
CA GLN A 25 -10.87 -16.06 -2.10
C GLN A 25 -11.21 -17.57 -2.19
N ASN A 26 -11.80 -18.14 -1.14
CA ASN A 26 -11.84 -19.60 -0.96
C ASN A 26 -12.94 -20.33 -1.77
N ARG A 27 -13.93 -19.59 -2.30
CA ARG A 27 -15.00 -20.18 -3.14
C ARG A 27 -14.57 -20.46 -4.58
N GLN A 28 -13.51 -19.81 -5.07
CA GLN A 28 -12.98 -20.09 -6.42
C GLN A 28 -12.06 -21.33 -6.40
N ASP A 29 -11.30 -21.53 -5.33
CA ASP A 29 -10.38 -22.66 -5.19
C ASP A 29 -11.12 -24.00 -5.03
N ALA A 30 -12.27 -24.01 -4.36
CA ALA A 30 -13.11 -25.22 -4.24
C ALA A 30 -13.67 -25.72 -5.59
N ARG A 31 -13.95 -24.82 -6.55
CA ARG A 31 -14.36 -25.21 -7.92
C ARG A 31 -13.20 -25.69 -8.79
N VAL A 32 -11.97 -25.29 -8.47
CA VAL A 32 -10.75 -25.77 -9.15
C VAL A 32 -10.40 -27.18 -8.67
N GLY A 33 -10.63 -27.48 -7.38
CA GLY A 33 -10.43 -28.81 -6.81
C GLY A 33 -11.29 -29.91 -7.45
N LEU A 34 -12.56 -29.62 -7.75
CA LEU A 34 -13.51 -30.57 -8.34
C LEU A 34 -13.22 -30.96 -9.81
N ILE A 35 -12.33 -30.24 -10.50
CA ILE A 35 -11.91 -30.57 -11.89
C ILE A 35 -10.49 -31.12 -11.93
N ALA A 36 -9.69 -30.92 -10.87
CA ALA A 36 -8.39 -31.57 -10.73
C ALA A 36 -8.52 -33.09 -10.51
N GLU A 37 -9.70 -33.57 -10.09
CA GLU A 37 -10.02 -35.00 -9.95
C GLU A 37 -10.20 -35.73 -11.31
N TYR A 38 -10.17 -35.00 -12.44
CA TYR A 38 -10.11 -35.58 -13.79
C TYR A 38 -8.67 -35.79 -14.32
N VAL A 39 -7.72 -36.08 -13.43
CA VAL A 39 -6.31 -36.33 -13.82
C VAL A 39 -5.95 -37.80 -13.56
N ASN A 40 -6.32 -38.67 -14.50
CA ASN A 40 -5.45 -39.74 -15.06
C ASN A 40 -6.22 -40.61 -16.06
N ILE A 41 -6.90 -40.01 -17.05
CA ILE A 41 -7.34 -40.79 -18.21
C ILE A 41 -6.14 -40.86 -19.16
N PRO A 42 -5.57 -42.05 -19.44
CA PRO A 42 -4.47 -42.16 -20.37
C PRO A 42 -4.90 -41.62 -21.74
N ASP A 43 -4.08 -40.74 -22.34
CA ASP A 43 -4.36 -40.00 -23.59
C ASP A 43 -4.83 -40.87 -24.78
N LYS A 44 -4.69 -42.19 -24.68
CA LYS A 44 -5.04 -43.18 -25.71
C LYS A 44 -6.54 -43.46 -25.85
N THR A 45 -7.39 -43.04 -24.91
CA THR A 45 -8.86 -43.32 -24.95
C THR A 45 -9.72 -42.14 -25.37
N LEU A 46 -9.13 -40.96 -25.60
CA LEU A 46 -9.87 -39.74 -25.93
C LEU A 46 -9.88 -39.49 -27.44
N SER A 47 -11.05 -39.09 -27.96
CA SER A 47 -11.16 -38.64 -29.36
C SER A 47 -10.27 -37.41 -29.60
N PRO A 48 -9.64 -37.28 -30.79
CA PRO A 48 -8.80 -36.13 -31.13
C PRO A 48 -9.46 -34.77 -30.90
N CYS A 49 -10.78 -34.68 -31.10
CA CYS A 49 -11.56 -33.46 -30.83
C CYS A 49 -11.52 -33.10 -29.33
N HIS A 50 -11.79 -34.08 -28.45
CA HIS A 50 -11.74 -33.89 -27.00
C HIS A 50 -10.33 -33.55 -26.50
N LEU A 51 -9.28 -34.14 -27.09
CA LEU A 51 -7.89 -33.78 -26.76
C LEU A 51 -7.57 -32.33 -27.13
N SER A 52 -8.08 -31.85 -28.27
CA SER A 52 -7.92 -30.45 -28.70
C SER A 52 -8.62 -29.48 -27.74
N GLU A 53 -9.86 -29.79 -27.36
CA GLU A 53 -10.63 -28.98 -26.40
C GLU A 53 -10.01 -28.95 -25.00
N LEU A 54 -9.49 -30.08 -24.52
CA LEU A 54 -8.74 -30.14 -23.27
C LEU A 54 -7.47 -29.30 -23.33
N LYS A 55 -6.69 -29.37 -24.41
CA LYS A 55 -5.50 -28.53 -24.61
C LYS A 55 -5.87 -27.05 -24.63
N ARG A 56 -6.93 -26.67 -25.34
CA ARG A 56 -7.44 -25.28 -25.40
C ARG A 56 -7.88 -24.79 -24.02
N THR A 57 -8.61 -25.62 -23.27
CA THR A 57 -9.07 -25.28 -21.93
C THR A 57 -7.91 -25.15 -20.94
N ARG A 58 -6.93 -26.05 -20.98
CA ARG A 58 -5.71 -25.97 -20.17
C ARG A 58 -4.91 -24.70 -20.49
N ALA A 59 -4.74 -24.39 -21.77
CA ALA A 59 -4.07 -23.16 -22.21
C ALA A 59 -4.80 -21.90 -21.72
N TYR A 60 -6.13 -21.85 -21.89
CA TYR A 60 -6.97 -20.74 -21.42
C TYR A 60 -6.90 -20.56 -19.89
N ARG A 61 -6.97 -21.65 -19.12
CA ARG A 61 -6.84 -21.58 -17.66
C ARG A 61 -5.47 -21.07 -17.24
N ARG A 62 -4.41 -21.55 -17.89
CA ARG A 62 -3.03 -21.08 -17.63
C ARG A 62 -2.89 -19.59 -17.90
N THR A 63 -3.37 -19.09 -19.04
CA THR A 63 -3.29 -17.66 -19.37
C THR A 63 -4.16 -16.83 -18.43
N SER A 64 -5.36 -17.29 -18.09
CA SER A 64 -6.23 -16.61 -17.12
C SER A 64 -5.58 -16.49 -15.75
N TYR A 65 -4.94 -17.55 -15.26
CA TYR A 65 -4.22 -17.53 -13.99
C TYR A 65 -3.04 -16.55 -14.00
N LEU A 66 -2.24 -16.57 -15.07
CA LEU A 66 -1.12 -15.63 -15.22
C LEU A 66 -1.60 -14.18 -15.25
N ASN A 67 -2.68 -13.89 -15.99
CA ASN A 67 -3.26 -12.54 -16.05
C ASN A 67 -3.78 -12.08 -14.69
N ARG A 68 -4.41 -12.97 -13.91
CA ARG A 68 -4.86 -12.65 -12.54
C ARG A 68 -3.66 -12.37 -11.62
N ALA A 69 -2.65 -13.22 -11.65
CA ALA A 69 -1.44 -13.03 -10.86
C ALA A 69 -0.75 -11.69 -11.20
N GLU A 70 -0.69 -11.33 -12.48
CA GLU A 70 -0.16 -10.03 -12.92
C GLU A 70 -1.00 -8.87 -12.38
N GLN A 71 -2.33 -8.97 -12.44
CA GLN A 71 -3.24 -7.96 -11.88
C GLN A 71 -3.07 -7.81 -10.37
N ASP A 72 -2.91 -8.92 -9.64
CA ASP A 72 -2.70 -8.92 -8.20
C ASP A 72 -1.38 -8.25 -7.82
N ILE A 73 -0.29 -8.55 -8.54
CA ILE A 73 1.00 -7.87 -8.37
C ILE A 73 0.86 -6.37 -8.62
N LYS A 74 0.21 -5.97 -9.73
CA LYS A 74 -0.04 -4.56 -10.05
C LYS A 74 -0.81 -3.86 -8.93
N LYS A 75 -1.87 -4.50 -8.43
CA LYS A 75 -2.70 -3.98 -7.34
C LYS A 75 -1.89 -3.83 -6.05
N LEU A 76 -1.08 -4.83 -5.70
CA LEU A 76 -0.21 -4.79 -4.53
C LEU A 76 0.79 -3.62 -4.61
N VAL A 77 1.46 -3.45 -5.75
CA VAL A 77 2.40 -2.35 -5.96
C VAL A 77 1.69 -0.99 -5.89
N GLN A 78 0.52 -0.86 -6.51
CA GLN A 78 -0.27 0.37 -6.45
C GLN A 78 -0.71 0.71 -5.02
N ASN A 79 -1.17 -0.29 -4.26
CA ASN A 79 -1.57 -0.10 -2.86
C ASN A 79 -0.38 0.35 -2.00
N LYS A 80 0.77 -0.32 -2.13
CA LYS A 80 2.00 0.09 -1.43
C LYS A 80 2.38 1.53 -1.75
N ARG A 81 2.36 1.92 -3.04
CA ARG A 81 2.63 3.32 -3.44
C ARG A 81 1.65 4.29 -2.81
N ARG A 82 0.34 3.98 -2.81
CA ARG A 82 -0.70 4.83 -2.21
C ARG A 82 -0.47 5.01 -0.71
N GLU A 83 -0.10 3.94 0.00
CA GLU A 83 0.25 3.99 1.42
C GLU A 83 1.48 4.87 1.67
N ASP A 84 2.55 4.68 0.89
CA ASP A 84 3.77 5.46 1.02
C ASP A 84 3.50 6.96 0.75
N PHE A 85 2.67 7.28 -0.25
CA PHE A 85 2.24 8.65 -0.53
C PHE A 85 1.37 9.24 0.60
N ARG A 86 0.44 8.45 1.15
CA ARG A 86 -0.39 8.87 2.28
C ARG A 86 0.48 9.20 3.50
N ALA A 87 1.39 8.30 3.84
CA ALA A 87 2.31 8.48 4.97
C ALA A 87 3.24 9.68 4.74
N LEU A 88 3.71 9.90 3.51
CA LEU A 88 4.50 11.09 3.20
C LEU A 88 3.68 12.38 3.35
N ARG A 89 2.44 12.42 2.88
CA ARG A 89 1.56 13.59 3.05
C ARG A 89 1.31 13.89 4.52
N GLU A 90 1.06 12.86 5.32
CA GLU A 90 0.89 12.97 6.76
C GLU A 90 2.15 13.46 7.46
N ALA A 91 3.31 12.89 7.13
CA ALA A 91 4.60 13.35 7.64
C ALA A 91 4.83 14.84 7.37
N LEU A 92 4.56 15.29 6.15
CA LEU A 92 4.68 16.69 5.75
C LEU A 92 3.71 17.58 6.53
N TYR A 93 2.46 17.15 6.68
CA TYR A 93 1.47 17.87 7.48
C TYR A 93 1.95 18.04 8.93
N LEU A 94 2.46 16.97 9.55
CA LEU A 94 3.02 17.02 10.90
C LEU A 94 4.18 18.03 10.97
N VAL A 95 5.11 18.01 10.03
CA VAL A 95 6.26 18.94 10.02
C VAL A 95 5.80 20.40 9.95
N TYR A 96 4.85 20.72 9.07
CA TYR A 96 4.39 22.11 8.92
C TYR A 96 3.58 22.59 10.13
N THR A 97 2.77 21.71 10.72
CA THR A 97 1.91 22.02 11.87
C THR A 97 2.60 21.94 13.22
N TYR A 98 3.84 21.42 13.28
CA TYR A 98 4.59 21.30 14.51
C TYR A 98 4.87 22.65 15.17
N LYS A 99 4.69 22.72 16.49
CA LYS A 99 4.86 23.94 17.32
C LYS A 99 5.80 23.72 18.52
N GLY A 100 6.59 22.64 18.52
CA GLY A 100 7.52 22.37 19.63
C GLY A 100 8.87 23.09 19.50
N PRO A 101 9.86 22.73 20.33
CA PRO A 101 11.13 23.45 20.42
C PRO A 101 12.05 23.27 19.20
N PHE A 102 11.81 22.26 18.36
CA PHE A 102 12.60 21.96 17.17
C PHE A 102 11.98 22.55 15.89
N LEU A 103 12.77 22.75 14.83
CA LEU A 103 12.28 23.21 13.51
C LEU A 103 11.42 24.48 13.61
N GLN A 104 11.94 25.49 14.32
CA GLN A 104 11.18 26.70 14.64
C GLN A 104 11.00 27.58 13.40
N THR A 105 12.01 27.63 12.53
CA THR A 105 11.97 28.49 11.35
C THR A 105 11.23 27.83 10.19
N LYS A 106 10.58 28.65 9.36
CA LYS A 106 9.92 28.18 8.12
C LYS A 106 10.93 27.50 7.17
N GLN A 107 12.18 27.96 7.16
CA GLN A 107 13.25 27.38 6.35
C GLN A 107 13.61 25.98 6.83
N GLU A 108 13.81 25.77 8.13
CA GLU A 108 14.08 24.44 8.70
C GLU A 108 12.95 23.45 8.42
N LYS A 109 11.69 23.88 8.55
CA LYS A 109 10.53 23.05 8.20
C LYS A 109 10.53 22.66 6.72
N THR A 110 10.93 23.58 5.86
CA THR A 110 11.02 23.31 4.40
C THR A 110 12.14 22.32 4.10
N LEU A 111 13.31 22.47 4.73
CA LEU A 111 14.43 21.54 4.59
C LEU A 111 14.09 20.16 5.15
N ALA A 112 13.43 20.09 6.30
CA ALA A 112 12.91 18.86 6.88
C ALA A 112 11.95 18.14 5.92
N ALA A 113 10.99 18.88 5.36
CA ALA A 113 10.06 18.38 4.37
C ALA A 113 10.77 17.83 3.12
N LEU A 114 11.77 18.56 2.61
CA LEU A 114 12.58 18.12 1.46
C LEU A 114 13.38 16.86 1.79
N TYR A 115 13.97 16.78 2.98
CA TYR A 115 14.71 15.61 3.42
C TYR A 115 13.83 14.36 3.46
N LEU A 116 12.64 14.46 4.06
CA LEU A 116 11.67 13.35 4.13
C LEU A 116 11.23 12.88 2.74
N ARG A 117 10.99 13.81 1.81
CA ARG A 117 10.65 13.49 0.41
C ARG A 117 11.79 12.78 -0.31
N ARG A 118 13.01 13.32 -0.23
CA ARG A 118 14.18 12.80 -0.96
C ARG A 118 14.62 11.42 -0.46
N LYS A 119 14.48 11.17 0.85
CA LYS A 119 14.87 9.89 1.46
C LYS A 119 13.73 8.87 1.55
N GLY A 120 12.50 9.24 1.18
CA GLY A 120 11.34 8.34 1.25
C GLY A 120 10.98 7.93 2.69
N LEU A 121 11.27 8.78 3.67
CA LEU A 121 11.17 8.43 5.10
C LEU A 121 9.80 8.73 5.72
N GLY A 122 8.78 9.05 4.91
CA GLY A 122 7.44 9.41 5.40
C GLY A 122 6.84 8.35 6.33
N LYS A 123 6.84 7.08 5.91
CA LYS A 123 6.28 5.97 6.70
C LYS A 123 7.03 5.73 8.01
N MET A 124 8.37 5.78 7.98
CA MET A 124 9.20 5.65 9.17
C MET A 124 8.98 6.82 10.14
N PHE A 125 8.81 8.03 9.61
CA PHE A 125 8.60 9.22 10.42
C PHE A 125 7.23 9.24 11.13
N VAL A 126 6.18 8.76 10.47
CA VAL A 126 4.83 8.69 11.05
C VAL A 126 4.71 7.54 12.07
N ASN A 127 5.24 6.36 11.73
CA ASN A 127 4.96 5.13 12.52
C ASN A 127 6.11 4.67 13.42
N GLY A 128 7.34 5.13 13.19
CA GLY A 128 8.56 4.48 13.71
C GLY A 128 9.18 5.10 14.95
N PHE A 129 8.76 6.31 15.37
CA PHE A 129 9.44 7.04 16.44
C PHE A 129 8.47 7.55 17.50
N ASN A 130 8.95 7.57 18.75
CA ASN A 130 8.33 8.36 19.80
C ASN A 130 8.32 9.86 19.44
N ASN A 131 7.29 10.56 19.91
CA ASN A 131 6.98 11.92 19.47
C ASN A 131 8.13 12.91 19.68
N GLU A 132 8.91 12.84 20.77
CA GLU A 132 10.00 13.79 21.01
C GLU A 132 11.26 13.46 20.20
N ILE A 133 11.67 12.19 20.23
CA ILE A 133 12.86 11.68 19.55
C ILE A 133 12.80 11.97 18.04
N LYS A 134 11.61 11.86 17.42
CA LYS A 134 11.45 12.09 15.98
C LYS A 134 11.80 13.51 15.56
N TRP A 135 11.46 14.50 16.39
CA TRP A 135 11.67 15.91 16.08
C TRP A 135 13.12 16.32 16.29
N GLU A 136 13.73 15.81 17.36
CA GLU A 136 15.16 16.00 17.63
C GLU A 136 16.00 15.38 16.51
N TRP A 137 15.73 14.12 16.17
CA TRP A 137 16.41 13.42 15.07
C TRP A 137 16.30 14.19 13.75
N LEU A 138 15.10 14.67 13.40
CA LEU A 138 14.87 15.42 12.17
C LEU A 138 15.60 16.77 12.19
N SER A 139 15.62 17.47 13.34
CA SER A 139 16.35 18.72 13.50
C SER A 139 17.85 18.55 13.30
N THR A 140 18.44 17.50 13.86
CA THR A 140 19.86 17.17 13.67
C THR A 140 20.21 16.98 12.20
N ARG A 141 19.37 16.25 11.44
CA ARG A 141 19.57 16.06 10.00
C ARG A 141 19.44 17.33 9.18
N VAL A 142 18.50 18.21 9.53
CA VAL A 142 18.38 19.52 8.86
C VAL A 142 19.62 20.38 9.10
N LYS A 143 20.16 20.38 10.33
CA LYS A 143 21.39 21.10 10.66
C LYS A 143 22.59 20.58 9.86
N ASP A 144 22.68 19.27 9.65
CA ASP A 144 23.75 18.66 8.84
C ASP A 144 23.68 19.11 7.36
N ILE A 145 22.48 19.20 6.77
CA ILE A 145 22.28 19.65 5.39
C ILE A 145 22.72 21.10 5.23
N ASN A 146 22.34 21.98 6.16
CA ASN A 146 22.75 23.39 6.14
C ASN A 146 24.27 23.56 6.20
N LYS A 147 25.00 22.66 6.88
CA LYS A 147 26.47 22.71 6.93
C LYS A 147 27.11 22.31 5.60
N GLN A 148 26.51 21.35 4.89
CA GLN A 148 27.05 20.85 3.61
C GLN A 148 26.90 21.87 2.47
N ASP A 149 25.79 22.61 2.43
CA ASP A 149 25.55 23.65 1.41
C ASP A 149 26.53 24.83 1.52
N ILE A 150 27.10 25.11 2.70
CA ILE A 150 28.13 26.14 2.89
C ILE A 150 29.50 25.68 2.34
N THR A 151 29.74 24.36 2.30
CA THR A 151 31.04 23.80 1.87
C THR A 151 31.14 23.48 0.38
N HIS A 152 30.04 23.55 -0.39
CA HIS A 152 29.97 23.05 -1.76
C HIS A 152 29.57 24.07 -2.83
N THR A 153 29.71 25.37 -2.59
CA THR A 153 29.58 26.39 -3.65
C THR A 153 30.93 26.66 -4.31
N PRO A 154 31.29 26.05 -5.46
CA PRO A 154 32.34 26.60 -6.30
C PRO A 154 31.79 27.88 -6.95
N LEU A 155 32.31 29.01 -6.51
CA LEU A 155 32.02 30.37 -6.99
C LEU A 155 32.60 30.61 -8.41
N HIS A 156 32.22 29.79 -9.40
CA HIS A 156 32.94 29.78 -10.70
C HIS A 156 32.09 29.76 -11.98
N HIS A 157 30.86 30.30 -12.03
CA HIS A 157 30.26 30.56 -13.36
C HIS A 157 29.38 31.82 -13.38
N LEU A 158 30.00 32.95 -13.06
CA LEU A 158 29.62 34.23 -13.66
C LEU A 158 30.28 34.32 -15.05
N LYS A 159 29.53 34.87 -16.00
CA LYS A 159 29.91 35.31 -17.37
C LYS A 159 29.84 34.26 -18.49
N THR A 160 28.63 34.03 -18.97
CA THR A 160 28.43 33.77 -20.41
C THR A 160 27.92 35.07 -21.05
N PRO A 161 28.71 35.78 -21.88
CA PRO A 161 28.20 36.94 -22.61
C PRO A 161 27.18 36.47 -23.67
N MET A 162 25.99 37.08 -23.66
CA MET A 162 24.97 36.91 -24.70
C MET A 162 25.56 37.39 -26.04
N ARG A 163 25.69 36.47 -27.00
CA ARG A 163 25.85 36.83 -28.42
C ARG A 163 24.48 37.22 -28.95
N LEU A 164 24.34 38.49 -29.33
CA LEU A 164 23.26 38.97 -30.18
C LEU A 164 23.52 38.50 -31.61
N LEU A 165 22.56 37.80 -32.21
CA LEU A 165 22.38 37.67 -33.65
C LEU A 165 20.94 38.08 -33.96
#